data_AF-A0A4R0SQN0-F1
#
_entry.id   AF-A0A4R0SQN0-F1
#
_cell.length_a   1.000
_cell.length_b   1.000
_cell.length_c   1.000
_cell.angle_alpha   90.00
_cell.angle_beta   90.00
_cell.angle_gamma   90.00
#
_symmetry.space_group_name_H-M   'P 1'
#
loop_
_entity.id
_entity.type
_entity.pdbx_description
1 polymer ?
#
loop_
_entity_poly.entity_id
_entity_poly.type
_entity_poly.pdbx_seq_one_letter_code
_entity_poly.pdbx_strand_id
1 'polypeptide(L)'
;MKRLIPFDTHMNYGPMRMAIYSSGIDVTVESDILDNMWGCYSEANRVILIDRRLTYTAKKCVLIHELVHWLHADYQCGMHEQRTRLEAARLLVDSQKYRQAEQTYGGAPWLIASELDLTIQTITDYQQCLHDFAVIAPERRCLIGTQA
;
A
#
# COMPACT_ATOMS: atom_id res chain seq x y z
N MET A 1 10.50 -7.02 19.30
CA MET A 1 11.37 -6.35 18.32
C MET A 1 10.48 -5.67 17.30
N LYS A 2 10.74 -4.41 16.94
CA LYS A 2 9.92 -3.69 15.95
C LYS A 2 10.40 -4.08 14.54
N ARG A 3 9.51 -4.65 13.72
CA ARG A 3 9.77 -4.92 12.30
C ARG A 3 9.73 -3.61 11.51
N LEU A 4 10.37 -3.58 10.36
CA LEU A 4 10.45 -2.40 9.47
C LEU A 4 10.52 -2.88 8.02
N ILE A 5 10.05 -2.05 7.09
CA ILE A 5 10.20 -2.25 5.65
C ILE A 5 11.36 -1.33 5.19
N PRO A 6 12.59 -1.84 5.04
CA PRO A 6 13.80 -1.02 4.86
C PRO A 6 14.13 -0.79 3.38
N PHE A 7 13.12 -0.62 2.53
CA PHE A 7 13.28 -0.40 1.09
C PHE A 7 12.16 0.49 0.55
N ASP A 8 12.40 1.08 -0.63
CA ASP A 8 11.41 1.93 -1.30
C ASP A 8 10.18 1.12 -1.76
N THR A 9 9.01 1.54 -1.31
CA THR A 9 7.71 0.92 -1.57
C THR A 9 7.08 1.38 -2.89
N HIS A 10 7.69 2.34 -3.60
CA HIS A 10 7.22 2.79 -4.91
C HIS A 10 7.84 2.01 -6.09
N MET A 11 8.74 1.06 -5.81
CA MET A 11 9.33 0.20 -6.83
C MET A 11 8.28 -0.63 -7.58
N ASN A 12 8.61 -1.06 -8.80
CA ASN A 12 7.84 -2.10 -9.48
C ASN A 12 7.97 -3.45 -8.75
N TYR A 13 7.01 -4.36 -8.98
CA TYR A 13 6.92 -5.63 -8.26
C TYR A 13 8.22 -6.46 -8.26
N GLY A 14 8.89 -6.59 -9.41
CA GLY A 14 10.13 -7.38 -9.52
C GLY A 14 11.24 -6.86 -8.61
N PRO A 15 11.68 -5.60 -8.79
CA PRO A 15 12.66 -4.97 -7.90
C PRO A 15 12.26 -4.96 -6.42
N MET A 16 10.98 -4.69 -6.11
CA MET A 16 10.48 -4.71 -4.73
C MET A 16 10.63 -6.10 -4.10
N ARG A 17 10.27 -7.16 -4.83
CA ARG A 17 10.46 -8.55 -4.39
C ARG A 17 11.94 -8.86 -4.15
N MET A 18 12.85 -8.33 -4.98
CA MET A 18 14.29 -8.50 -4.79
C MET A 18 14.84 -7.71 -3.60
N ALA A 19 14.28 -6.53 -3.32
CA ALA A 19 14.65 -5.70 -2.18
C ALA A 19 14.37 -6.41 -0.85
N ILE A 20 13.29 -7.20 -0.76
CA ILE A 20 12.99 -8.04 0.41
C ILE A 20 14.18 -8.96 0.73
N TYR A 21 14.62 -9.76 -0.26
CA TYR A 21 15.76 -10.67 -0.09
C TYR A 21 17.06 -9.94 0.21
N SER A 22 17.31 -8.81 -0.46
CA SER A 22 18.55 -8.03 -0.31
C SER A 22 18.62 -7.28 1.02
N SER A 23 17.47 -6.97 1.62
CA SER A 23 17.39 -6.24 2.90
C SER A 23 17.58 -7.12 4.14
N GLY A 24 17.50 -8.44 3.99
CA GLY A 24 17.66 -9.38 5.10
C GLY A 24 16.52 -9.39 6.11
N ILE A 25 15.33 -8.88 5.75
CA ILE A 25 14.15 -9.03 6.61
C ILE A 25 13.67 -10.48 6.66
N ASP A 26 13.19 -10.91 7.84
CA ASP A 26 12.72 -12.27 8.10
C ASP A 26 11.31 -12.50 7.53
N VAL A 27 11.20 -12.53 6.20
CA VAL A 27 10.01 -12.97 5.46
C VAL A 27 10.38 -13.41 4.05
N THR A 28 9.78 -14.49 3.58
CA THR A 28 9.92 -14.96 2.19
C THR A 28 8.70 -14.61 1.37
N VAL A 29 8.88 -14.44 0.05
CA VAL A 29 7.77 -14.17 -0.87
C VAL A 29 7.68 -15.29 -1.90
N GLU A 30 6.58 -16.01 -1.83
CA GLU A 30 6.27 -17.13 -2.72
C GLU A 30 5.07 -16.78 -3.60
N SER A 31 4.88 -17.57 -4.66
CA SER A 31 3.77 -17.38 -5.58
C SER A 31 3.08 -18.69 -5.87
N ASP A 32 1.76 -18.72 -5.67
CA ASP A 32 0.95 -19.92 -5.88
C ASP A 32 -0.39 -19.58 -6.54
N ILE A 33 -1.20 -20.58 -6.85
CA ILE A 33 -2.61 -20.39 -7.20
C ILE A 33 -3.38 -20.40 -5.88
N LEU A 34 -4.02 -19.27 -5.57
CA LEU A 34 -4.79 -19.12 -4.33
C LEU A 34 -6.29 -19.14 -4.64
N ASP A 35 -7.05 -19.73 -3.73
CA ASP A 35 -8.51 -19.75 -3.81
C ASP A 35 -9.09 -18.55 -3.07
N ASN A 36 -9.90 -17.76 -3.77
CA ASN A 36 -10.66 -16.63 -3.23
C ASN A 36 -9.84 -15.52 -2.55
N MET A 37 -8.52 -15.46 -2.77
CA MET A 37 -7.65 -14.41 -2.23
C MET A 37 -6.52 -14.05 -3.21
N TRP A 38 -6.01 -12.84 -3.09
CA TRP A 38 -4.91 -12.34 -3.93
C TRP A 38 -3.54 -12.52 -3.27
N GLY A 39 -3.51 -12.57 -1.94
CA GLY A 39 -2.33 -12.84 -1.15
C GLY A 39 -2.70 -13.25 0.26
N CYS A 40 -1.70 -13.73 1.01
CA CYS A 40 -1.83 -14.06 2.43
C CYS A 40 -0.45 -14.09 3.09
N TYR A 41 -0.33 -13.41 4.22
CA TYR A 41 0.79 -13.55 5.13
C TYR A 41 0.55 -14.63 6.20
N SER A 42 1.55 -15.48 6.41
CA SER A 42 1.58 -16.47 7.49
C SER A 42 2.64 -16.10 8.52
N GLU A 43 2.21 -15.65 9.71
CA GLU A 43 3.10 -15.32 10.83
C GLU A 43 3.89 -16.54 11.33
N ALA A 44 3.25 -17.72 11.37
CA ALA A 44 3.89 -18.95 11.84
C ALA A 44 5.06 -19.39 10.95
N ASN A 45 4.94 -19.18 9.64
CA ASN A 45 5.93 -19.64 8.66
C ASN A 45 6.85 -18.54 8.13
N ARG A 46 6.57 -17.26 8.42
CA ARG A 46 7.27 -16.11 7.81
C ARG A 46 7.18 -16.08 6.28
N VAL A 47 6.02 -16.46 5.74
CA VAL A 47 5.80 -16.54 4.29
C VAL A 47 4.69 -15.60 3.87
N ILE A 48 4.94 -14.84 2.80
CA ILE A 48 3.92 -14.15 2.02
C ILE A 48 3.65 -14.98 0.76
N LEU A 49 2.40 -15.41 0.59
CA LEU A 49 1.92 -16.02 -0.65
C LEU A 49 1.22 -14.96 -1.49
N ILE A 50 1.51 -14.93 -2.79
CA ILE A 50 0.83 -14.06 -3.76
C ILE A 50 0.26 -14.92 -4.88
N ASP A 51 -0.98 -14.63 -5.29
CA ASP A 51 -1.57 -15.31 -6.44
C ASP A 51 -0.78 -15.00 -7.72
N ARG A 52 -0.23 -16.06 -8.33
CA ARG A 52 0.64 -15.96 -9.49
C ARG A 52 -0.06 -15.42 -10.74
N ARG A 53 -1.39 -15.46 -10.81
CA ARG A 53 -2.21 -14.99 -11.95
C ARG A 53 -2.37 -13.48 -12.00
N LEU A 54 -2.06 -12.78 -10.90
CA LEU A 54 -2.21 -11.33 -10.81
C LEU A 54 -1.25 -10.59 -11.74
N THR A 55 -1.69 -9.43 -12.22
CA THR A 55 -0.83 -8.46 -12.92
C THR A 55 0.27 -7.96 -11.99
N TYR A 56 1.39 -7.47 -12.52
CA TYR A 56 2.46 -6.93 -11.67
C TYR A 56 2.00 -5.74 -10.82
N THR A 57 1.09 -4.91 -11.33
CA THR A 57 0.45 -3.83 -10.57
C THR A 57 -0.31 -4.37 -9.35
N ALA A 58 -1.13 -5.41 -9.53
CA ALA A 58 -1.85 -6.02 -8.42
C ALA A 58 -0.90 -6.72 -7.45
N LYS A 59 0.09 -7.47 -7.94
CA LYS A 59 1.11 -8.12 -7.09
C LYS A 59 1.88 -7.14 -6.23
N LYS A 60 2.25 -5.96 -6.76
CA LYS A 60 2.89 -4.88 -6.00
C LYS A 60 2.01 -4.42 -4.83
N CYS A 61 0.74 -4.15 -5.11
CA CYS A 61 -0.19 -3.65 -4.08
C CYS A 61 -0.45 -4.71 -2.99
N VAL A 62 -0.65 -5.96 -3.40
CA VAL A 62 -0.82 -7.11 -2.49
C VAL A 62 0.45 -7.33 -1.66
N LEU A 63 1.64 -7.29 -2.27
CA LEU A 63 2.89 -7.49 -1.55
C LEU A 63 3.06 -6.50 -0.40
N ILE A 64 2.81 -5.21 -0.62
CA ILE A 64 2.87 -4.22 0.46
C ILE A 64 1.76 -4.45 1.50
N HIS A 65 0.55 -4.83 1.08
CA HIS A 65 -0.53 -5.19 2.00
C HIS A 65 -0.09 -6.33 2.95
N GLU A 66 0.43 -7.43 2.41
CA GLU A 66 0.90 -8.55 3.23
C GLU A 66 2.15 -8.20 4.06
N LEU A 67 3.03 -7.33 3.57
CA LEU A 67 4.15 -6.82 4.35
C LEU A 67 3.71 -5.96 5.54
N VAL A 68 2.56 -5.28 5.46
CA VAL A 68 2.00 -4.57 6.61
C VAL A 68 1.46 -5.57 7.64
N HIS A 69 0.84 -6.67 7.23
CA HIS A 69 0.52 -7.75 8.17
C HIS A 69 1.78 -8.31 8.84
N TRP A 70 2.85 -8.54 8.07
CA TRP A 70 4.15 -8.91 8.62
C TRP A 70 4.71 -7.84 9.56
N LEU A 71 4.62 -6.56 9.24
CA LEU A 71 5.13 -5.46 10.07
C LEU A 71 4.55 -5.49 11.49
N HIS A 72 3.29 -5.90 11.61
CA HIS A 72 2.53 -5.91 12.86
C HIS A 72 2.38 -7.28 13.52
N ALA A 73 2.93 -8.33 12.91
CA ALA A 73 2.82 -9.71 13.41
C ALA A 73 1.37 -10.19 13.55
N ASP A 74 0.51 -9.85 12.60
CA ASP A 74 -0.89 -10.30 12.63
C ASP A 74 -0.95 -11.83 12.46
N TYR A 75 -1.52 -12.52 13.46
CA TYR A 75 -1.60 -13.98 13.50
C TYR A 75 -2.86 -14.55 12.83
N GLN A 76 -3.86 -13.72 12.54
CA GLN A 76 -5.15 -14.14 12.01
C GLN A 76 -5.47 -13.33 10.75
N CYS A 77 -5.63 -14.04 9.63
CA CYS A 77 -6.14 -13.48 8.37
C CYS A 77 -7.50 -12.81 8.63
N GLY A 78 -7.69 -11.57 8.17
CA GLY A 78 -8.92 -10.80 8.41
C GLY A 78 -8.90 -9.92 9.67
N MET A 79 -7.94 -10.08 10.58
CA MET A 79 -7.76 -9.16 11.71
C MET A 79 -6.98 -7.92 11.25
N HIS A 80 -7.43 -6.73 11.67
CA HIS A 80 -6.80 -5.45 11.34
C HIS A 80 -6.75 -5.07 9.85
N GLU A 81 -7.54 -5.72 8.98
CA GLU A 81 -7.61 -5.45 7.54
C GLU A 81 -7.76 -3.97 7.19
N GLN A 82 -8.60 -3.25 7.93
CA GLN A 82 -8.76 -1.81 7.70
C GLN A 82 -7.46 -1.04 7.97
N ARG A 83 -6.76 -1.32 9.07
CA ARG A 83 -5.44 -0.71 9.34
C ARG A 83 -4.46 -1.10 8.24
N THR A 84 -4.40 -2.37 7.88
CA THR A 84 -3.50 -2.88 6.85
C THR A 84 -3.73 -2.19 5.50
N ARG A 85 -4.98 -2.07 5.05
CA ARG A 85 -5.34 -1.35 3.83
C ARG A 85 -4.90 0.12 3.85
N LEU A 86 -5.24 0.85 4.91
CA LEU A 86 -4.92 2.28 5.01
C LEU A 86 -3.41 2.53 5.12
N GLU A 87 -2.68 1.70 5.86
CA GLU A 87 -1.22 1.82 5.98
C GLU A 87 -0.51 1.40 4.69
N ALA A 88 -0.94 0.31 4.05
CA ALA A 88 -0.42 -0.08 2.74
C ALA A 88 -0.65 1.01 1.68
N ALA A 89 -1.83 1.64 1.67
CA ALA A 89 -2.12 2.75 0.78
C ALA A 89 -1.16 3.94 0.99
N ARG A 90 -0.88 4.30 2.25
CA ARG A 90 0.09 5.36 2.57
C ARG A 90 1.53 5.03 2.17
N LEU A 91 1.91 3.74 2.19
CA LEU A 91 3.22 3.29 1.75
C LEU A 91 3.32 3.23 0.22
N LEU A 92 2.25 2.84 -0.48
CA LEU A 92 2.26 2.65 -1.93
C LEU A 92 2.07 3.94 -2.73
N VAL A 93 1.30 4.89 -2.20
CA VAL A 93 0.93 6.10 -2.95
C VAL A 93 1.97 7.19 -2.72
N ASP A 94 2.72 7.49 -3.79
CA ASP A 94 3.55 8.69 -3.85
C ASP A 94 2.64 9.93 -3.82
N SER A 95 2.69 10.66 -2.70
CA SER A 95 1.81 11.81 -2.45
C SER A 95 1.96 12.94 -3.48
N GLN A 96 3.15 13.12 -4.08
CA GLN A 96 3.39 14.16 -5.08
C GLN A 96 2.78 13.75 -6.42
N LYS A 97 2.99 12.49 -6.83
CA LYS A 97 2.37 11.94 -8.05
C LYS A 97 0.86 11.90 -7.94
N TYR A 98 0.33 11.51 -6.78
CA TYR A 98 -1.10 11.53 -6.50
C TYR A 98 -1.67 12.94 -6.67
N ARG A 99 -1.04 13.96 -6.07
CA ARG A 99 -1.52 15.35 -6.20
C ARG A 99 -1.57 15.81 -7.66
N GLN A 100 -0.56 15.47 -8.45
CA GLN A 100 -0.54 15.80 -9.88
C GLN A 100 -1.67 15.10 -10.64
N ALA A 101 -1.85 13.80 -10.42
CA ALA A 101 -2.93 13.03 -11.04
C ALA A 101 -4.32 13.51 -10.60
N GLU A 102 -4.48 13.90 -9.33
CA GLU A 102 -5.72 14.45 -8.80
C GLU A 102 -6.11 15.77 -9.47
N GLN A 103 -5.15 16.65 -9.75
CA GLN A 103 -5.37 17.88 -10.53
C GLN A 103 -5.84 17.60 -11.96
N THR A 104 -5.32 16.53 -12.57
CA THR A 104 -5.65 16.14 -13.94
C THR A 104 -7.00 15.43 -14.05
N TYR A 105 -7.32 14.57 -13.07
CA TYR A 105 -8.46 13.64 -13.16
C TYR A 105 -9.59 13.91 -12.15
N GLY A 106 -9.50 14.98 -11.36
CA GLY A 106 -10.57 15.41 -10.45
C GLY A 106 -10.91 14.39 -9.35
N GLY A 107 -9.91 13.66 -8.87
CA GLY A 107 -10.09 12.62 -7.83
C GLY A 107 -10.66 11.29 -8.33
N ALA A 108 -10.89 11.10 -9.64
CA ALA A 108 -11.41 9.85 -10.19
C ALA A 108 -10.46 8.66 -9.92
N PRO A 109 -10.82 7.69 -9.05
CA PRO A 109 -9.87 6.70 -8.55
C PRO A 109 -9.37 5.75 -9.64
N TRP A 110 -10.17 5.44 -10.67
CA TRP A 110 -9.76 4.54 -11.75
C TRP A 110 -8.70 5.18 -12.68
N LEU A 111 -8.81 6.48 -12.96
CA LEU A 111 -7.82 7.20 -13.78
C LEU A 111 -6.51 7.38 -13.01
N ILE A 112 -6.61 7.77 -11.74
CA ILE A 112 -5.44 7.93 -10.87
C ILE A 112 -4.75 6.57 -10.65
N ALA A 113 -5.50 5.50 -10.42
CA ALA A 113 -4.94 4.16 -10.26
C ALA A 113 -4.18 3.71 -11.50
N SER A 114 -4.73 3.98 -12.70
CA SER A 114 -4.06 3.71 -13.96
C SER A 114 -2.77 4.53 -14.13
N GLU A 115 -2.79 5.82 -13.80
CA GLU A 115 -1.62 6.71 -13.92
C GLU A 115 -0.49 6.33 -12.95
N LEU A 116 -0.83 5.88 -11.74
CA LEU A 116 0.14 5.58 -10.69
C LEU A 116 0.59 4.11 -10.68
N ASP A 117 0.12 3.28 -11.62
CA ASP A 117 0.30 1.83 -11.62
C ASP A 117 -0.08 1.21 -10.26
N LEU A 118 -1.27 1.52 -9.75
CA LEU A 118 -1.81 1.00 -8.50
C LEU A 118 -3.20 0.41 -8.71
N THR A 119 -3.69 -0.35 -7.75
CA THR A 119 -5.09 -0.83 -7.79
C THR A 119 -6.05 0.30 -7.44
N ILE A 120 -7.28 0.22 -7.97
CA ILE A 120 -8.36 1.15 -7.60
C ILE A 120 -8.56 1.15 -6.08
N GLN A 121 -8.53 -0.02 -5.45
CA GLN A 121 -8.67 -0.17 -4.00
C GLN A 121 -7.62 0.64 -3.23
N THR A 122 -6.34 0.53 -3.62
CA THR A 122 -5.24 1.30 -3.02
C THR A 122 -5.48 2.81 -3.10
N ILE A 123 -5.95 3.32 -4.24
CA ILE A 123 -6.25 4.75 -4.40
C ILE A 123 -7.45 5.17 -3.54
N THR A 124 -8.52 4.38 -3.52
CA THR A 124 -9.69 4.63 -2.68
C THR A 124 -9.31 4.67 -1.20
N ASP A 125 -8.49 3.73 -0.72
CA ASP A 125 -8.01 3.70 0.67
C ASP A 125 -7.12 4.91 1.00
N TYR A 126 -6.31 5.38 0.05
CA TYR A 126 -5.52 6.60 0.22
C TYR A 126 -6.39 7.86 0.28
N GLN A 127 -7.42 7.95 -0.57
CA GLN A 127 -8.41 9.03 -0.52
C GLN A 127 -9.15 9.07 0.81
N GLN A 128 -9.53 7.91 1.34
CA GLN A 128 -10.11 7.79 2.68
C GLN A 128 -9.15 8.36 3.74
N CYS A 129 -7.86 8.03 3.67
CA CYS A 129 -6.87 8.60 4.57
C CYS A 129 -6.87 10.14 4.52
N LEU A 130 -6.82 10.72 3.33
CA LEU A 130 -6.80 12.17 3.15
C LEU A 130 -8.05 12.84 3.70
N HIS A 131 -9.22 12.23 3.46
CA HIS A 131 -10.50 12.71 4.00
C HIS A 131 -10.49 12.69 5.53
N ASP A 132 -10.09 11.58 6.15
CA ASP A 132 -10.05 11.46 7.61
C ASP A 132 -9.07 12.45 8.24
N PHE A 133 -7.92 12.68 7.62
CA PHE A 133 -6.99 13.73 8.04
C PHE A 133 -7.59 15.13 7.93
N ALA A 134 -8.34 15.43 6.87
CA ALA A 134 -9.00 16.72 6.70
C ALA A 134 -10.11 16.96 7.73
N VAL A 135 -10.85 15.91 8.09
CA VAL A 135 -11.89 15.97 9.15
C VAL A 135 -11.27 16.18 10.53
N ILE A 136 -10.12 15.56 10.81
CA ILE A 136 -9.43 15.67 12.10
C ILE A 136 -8.65 16.99 12.23
N ALA A 137 -8.14 17.55 11.13
CA ALA A 137 -7.34 18.78 11.11
C ALA A 137 -8.00 19.92 10.29
N PRO A 138 -9.23 20.35 10.62
CA PRO A 138 -9.94 21.35 9.82
C PRO A 138 -9.27 22.74 9.83
N GLU A 139 -8.45 23.05 10.84
CA GLU A 139 -7.91 24.41 11.05
C GLU A 139 -6.58 24.73 10.33
N ARG A 140 -5.97 23.81 9.58
CA ARG A 140 -4.68 24.08 8.88
C ARG A 140 -4.81 24.48 7.42
N ARG A 141 -6.01 24.91 6.98
CA ARG A 141 -6.24 25.37 5.59
C ARG A 141 -6.36 26.90 5.44
N CYS A 142 -6.17 27.67 6.51
CA CYS A 142 -6.23 29.13 6.48
C CYS A 142 -4.97 29.76 7.07
N LEU A 143 -3.87 29.86 6.31
CA LEU A 143 -2.79 30.87 6.50
C LEU A 143 -1.87 30.92 5.25
N ILE A 144 -2.41 31.14 4.06
CA ILE A 144 -1.67 31.78 2.95
C ILE A 144 -2.66 32.62 2.16
N GLY A 145 -3.09 33.70 2.80
CA GLY A 145 -3.92 34.71 2.21
C GLY A 145 -3.64 36.03 2.91
N THR A 146 -2.94 36.91 2.19
CA THR A 146 -2.82 38.35 2.44
C THR A 146 -1.87 38.78 3.54
N GLN A 147 -0.73 39.36 3.14
CA GLN A 147 -0.38 40.72 3.57
C GLN A 147 0.72 41.33 2.68
N ALA A 148 0.37 42.50 2.15
CA ALA A 148 1.16 43.63 1.60
C ALA A 148 2.25 43.35 0.55
#